data_AF-A0A918QTJ4-F1
#
_entry.id   AF-A0A918QTJ4-F1
#
_cell.length_a   1.000
_cell.length_b   1.000
_cell.length_c   1.000
_cell.angle_alpha   90.00
_cell.angle_beta   90.00
_cell.angle_gamma   90.00
#
_symmetry.space_group_name_H-M   'P 1'
#
loop_
_entity.id
_entity.type
_entity.pdbx_description
1 polymer ?
#
loop_
_entity_poly.entity_id
_entity_poly.type
_entity_poly.pdbx_seq_one_letter_code
_entity_poly.pdbx_strand_id
1 'polypeptide(L)'
;MLRKIVPLYCLFISAFAAAQVGGETTYQFLNLISSPRQAALGGKVFTNVDYDVTQAIFNPATINVEMDNQLAVNYTSYLGGISYGTAAYAYTLDRRTQTFHAGVSYINYGSFNGYDEDGNSTGTFTGNEVALSFGYALQVGYSDFYFGTNLKLISSKLEQYSSIGVALDLGLIYLDKDIGFNAALVVRNVGTQITTYADLNERLPFEIAFGMSQKLENVPIRWHVTLENLQEWPIAVPNPARTTSDLSGNQSSEKIGFLGQVIRHTIVGAEIFPEGGFNIRLGYNFRRGEDLRIVDQRNFSGLSAGISVKMNKMRFSYTHAKYTSAGNSNFFGLQIDLQ
;
A
#
# COMPACT_ATOMS: atom_id res chain seq x y z
N MET A 1 -13.95 -44.19 -32.35
CA MET A 1 -14.59 -43.00 -31.74
C MET A 1 -13.71 -42.29 -30.72
N LEU A 2 -12.99 -42.98 -29.83
CA LEU A 2 -12.13 -42.33 -28.81
C LEU A 2 -11.12 -41.30 -29.37
N ARG A 3 -10.47 -41.57 -30.50
CA ARG A 3 -9.46 -40.67 -31.09
C ARG A 3 -9.98 -39.29 -31.50
N LYS A 4 -11.28 -39.11 -31.73
CA LYS A 4 -11.89 -37.79 -32.04
C LYS A 4 -12.49 -37.10 -30.81
N ILE A 5 -12.77 -37.85 -29.75
CA ILE A 5 -13.36 -37.35 -28.51
C ILE A 5 -12.28 -36.74 -27.60
N VAL A 6 -11.09 -37.36 -27.54
CA VAL A 6 -9.95 -36.86 -26.77
C VAL A 6 -9.53 -35.42 -27.14
N PRO A 7 -9.33 -35.06 -28.43
CA PRO A 7 -8.97 -33.69 -28.78
C PRO A 7 -10.09 -32.68 -28.47
N LEU A 8 -11.36 -33.06 -28.64
CA LEU A 8 -12.50 -32.20 -28.30
C LEU A 8 -12.60 -31.96 -26.78
N TYR A 9 -12.28 -32.96 -25.97
CA TYR A 9 -12.25 -32.88 -24.51
C TYR A 9 -11.07 -32.02 -24.01
N CYS A 10 -9.88 -32.15 -24.62
CA CYS A 10 -8.74 -31.26 -24.34
C CYS A 10 -9.06 -29.79 -24.68
N LEU A 11 -9.78 -29.53 -25.77
CA LEU A 11 -10.17 -28.19 -26.20
C LEU A 11 -11.21 -27.54 -25.24
N PHE A 12 -12.10 -28.35 -24.67
CA PHE A 12 -13.05 -27.91 -23.65
C PHE A 12 -12.39 -27.65 -22.29
N ILE A 13 -11.36 -28.41 -21.91
CA ILE A 13 -10.61 -28.20 -20.66
C ILE A 13 -9.78 -26.91 -20.73
N SER A 14 -9.20 -26.57 -21.88
CA SER A 14 -8.46 -25.31 -22.05
C SER A 14 -9.34 -24.06 -21.93
N ALA A 15 -10.65 -24.17 -22.19
CA ALA A 15 -11.57 -23.04 -22.10
C ALA A 15 -11.92 -22.63 -20.66
N PHE A 16 -11.65 -23.48 -19.66
CA PHE A 16 -11.94 -23.23 -18.24
C PHE A 16 -10.67 -23.05 -17.38
N ALA A 17 -9.51 -22.88 -18.00
CA ALA A 17 -8.26 -22.64 -17.28
C ALA A 17 -8.20 -21.19 -16.77
N ALA A 18 -8.73 -20.93 -15.57
CA ALA A 18 -8.41 -19.74 -14.79
C ALA A 18 -7.02 -19.92 -14.16
N ALA A 19 -5.96 -19.77 -14.97
CA ALA A 19 -4.59 -20.04 -14.57
C ALA A 19 -3.85 -18.81 -13.99
N GLN A 20 -4.46 -17.62 -14.02
CA GLN A 20 -3.82 -16.41 -13.52
C GLN A 20 -4.16 -16.21 -12.05
N VAL A 21 -3.15 -16.37 -11.19
CA VAL A 21 -3.20 -16.01 -9.78
C VAL A 21 -2.58 -14.62 -9.66
N GLY A 22 -3.41 -13.57 -9.72
CA GLY A 22 -3.00 -12.17 -9.54
C GLY A 22 -3.03 -11.32 -10.81
N GLY A 23 -2.84 -10.01 -10.63
CA GLY A 23 -2.91 -9.01 -11.72
C GLY A 23 -4.34 -8.58 -12.09
N GLU A 24 -5.30 -8.71 -11.17
CA GLU A 24 -6.73 -8.47 -11.45
C GLU A 24 -7.10 -6.99 -11.61
N THR A 25 -6.20 -6.08 -11.23
CA THR A 25 -6.43 -4.64 -11.29
C THR A 25 -5.19 -3.91 -11.79
N THR A 26 -5.43 -2.84 -12.53
CA THR A 26 -4.40 -1.96 -13.09
C THR A 26 -3.93 -0.93 -12.06
N TYR A 27 -2.83 -0.23 -12.31
CA TYR A 27 -2.27 0.81 -11.43
C TYR A 27 -2.00 0.37 -9.98
N GLN A 28 -1.52 -0.85 -9.78
CA GLN A 28 -1.24 -1.42 -8.44
C GLN A 28 -0.30 -0.56 -7.59
N PHE A 29 0.52 0.28 -8.21
CA PHE A 29 1.43 1.17 -7.51
C PHE A 29 0.72 2.13 -6.53
N LEU A 30 -0.57 2.42 -6.74
CA LEU A 30 -1.38 3.24 -5.85
C LEU A 30 -1.51 2.67 -4.42
N ASN A 31 -1.34 1.36 -4.26
CA ASN A 31 -1.39 0.67 -2.98
C ASN A 31 -0.01 0.40 -2.37
N LEU A 32 1.07 0.84 -3.02
CA LEU A 32 2.41 0.77 -2.45
C LEU A 32 2.57 1.76 -1.31
N ILE A 33 3.40 1.39 -0.35
CA ILE A 33 3.61 2.15 0.90
C ILE A 33 4.26 3.49 0.58
N SER A 34 3.61 4.60 0.92
CA SER A 34 4.05 5.94 0.52
C SER A 34 5.20 6.51 1.35
N SER A 35 5.43 6.04 2.58
CA SER A 35 6.44 6.62 3.48
C SER A 35 7.17 5.58 4.34
N PRO A 36 8.42 5.87 4.78
CA PRO A 36 9.14 4.99 5.70
C PRO A 36 8.39 4.81 7.03
N ARG A 37 7.73 5.87 7.53
CA ARG A 37 6.94 5.80 8.76
C ARG A 37 5.84 4.75 8.68
N GLN A 38 5.09 4.75 7.59
CA GLN A 38 4.08 3.73 7.30
C GLN A 38 4.72 2.34 7.15
N ALA A 39 5.80 2.24 6.36
CA ALA A 39 6.50 0.98 6.16
C ALA A 39 6.97 0.35 7.47
N ALA A 40 7.40 1.17 8.45
CA ALA A 40 7.90 0.68 9.74
C ALA A 40 6.80 0.08 10.61
N LEU A 41 5.58 0.61 10.48
CA LEU A 41 4.40 0.19 11.23
C LEU A 41 3.65 -0.98 10.57
N GLY A 42 4.31 -1.70 9.66
CA GLY A 42 3.74 -2.86 8.98
C GLY A 42 3.12 -2.54 7.61
N GLY A 43 3.25 -1.30 7.13
CA GLY A 43 2.71 -0.87 5.84
C GLY A 43 1.57 0.11 6.03
N LYS A 44 0.32 -0.32 5.82
CA LYS A 44 -0.81 0.61 5.77
C LYS A 44 -1.21 1.09 7.16
N VAL A 45 -1.10 2.40 7.39
CA VAL A 45 -1.57 3.09 8.59
C VAL A 45 -2.37 4.31 8.18
N PHE A 46 -3.56 4.46 8.76
CA PHE A 46 -4.52 5.51 8.35
C PHE A 46 -4.77 6.57 9.43
N THR A 47 -4.22 6.39 10.64
CA THR A 47 -4.62 7.15 11.84
C THR A 47 -3.60 8.19 12.30
N ASN A 48 -2.50 8.38 11.58
CA ASN A 48 -1.51 9.39 11.93
C ASN A 48 -2.07 10.78 11.61
N VAL A 49 -2.22 11.63 12.62
CA VAL A 49 -2.63 13.03 12.43
C VAL A 49 -1.60 13.88 13.14
N ASP A 50 -0.69 14.45 12.36
CA ASP A 50 0.41 15.31 12.79
C ASP A 50 1.00 16.05 11.57
N TYR A 51 2.25 16.50 11.69
CA TYR A 51 3.03 17.19 10.68
C TYR A 51 3.34 16.37 9.40
N ASP A 52 3.21 15.04 9.40
CA ASP A 52 3.60 14.18 8.26
C ASP A 52 2.66 14.31 7.06
N VAL A 53 3.03 15.17 6.10
CA VAL A 53 2.27 15.40 4.85
C VAL A 53 2.08 14.15 4.00
N THR A 54 2.94 13.14 4.10
CA THR A 54 2.83 11.93 3.26
C THR A 54 1.63 11.07 3.64
N GLN A 55 1.12 11.26 4.86
CA GLN A 55 -0.06 10.57 5.33
C GLN A 55 -1.30 10.95 4.54
N ALA A 56 -1.40 12.21 4.10
CA ALA A 56 -2.52 12.69 3.32
C ALA A 56 -2.68 11.97 1.97
N ILE A 57 -1.60 11.41 1.39
CA ILE A 57 -1.67 10.54 0.19
C ILE A 57 -2.48 9.26 0.47
N PHE A 58 -2.41 8.73 1.69
CA PHE A 58 -3.07 7.48 2.09
C PHE A 58 -4.43 7.69 2.74
N ASN A 59 -4.57 8.71 3.59
CA ASN A 59 -5.83 9.11 4.20
C ASN A 59 -5.99 10.64 4.09
N PRO A 60 -6.81 11.16 3.17
CA PRO A 60 -7.00 12.60 3.06
C PRO A 60 -7.63 13.23 4.30
N ALA A 61 -8.33 12.47 5.16
CA ALA A 61 -8.94 13.02 6.37
C ALA A 61 -7.93 13.45 7.45
N THR A 62 -6.64 13.10 7.28
CA THR A 62 -5.57 13.52 8.19
C THR A 62 -5.00 14.89 7.85
N ILE A 63 -5.40 15.50 6.72
CA ILE A 63 -4.95 16.84 6.33
C ILE A 63 -5.33 17.82 7.43
N ASN A 64 -4.33 18.51 7.98
CA ASN A 64 -4.50 19.38 9.13
C ASN A 64 -3.49 20.54 9.10
N VAL A 65 -3.67 21.53 9.98
CA VAL A 65 -2.85 22.75 10.01
C VAL A 65 -1.38 22.52 10.35
N GLU A 66 -1.02 21.45 11.06
CA GLU A 66 0.38 21.12 11.39
C GLU A 66 1.19 20.70 10.14
N MET A 67 0.50 20.37 9.05
CA MET A 67 1.11 20.08 7.76
C MET A 67 1.50 21.34 6.98
N ASP A 68 1.13 22.54 7.45
CA ASP A 68 1.43 23.79 6.76
C ASP A 68 2.94 23.95 6.53
N ASN A 69 3.32 24.21 5.28
CA ASN A 69 4.70 24.39 4.84
C ASN A 69 5.63 23.18 5.11
N GLN A 70 5.06 22.00 5.33
CA GLN A 70 5.81 20.76 5.39
C GLN A 70 6.00 20.20 3.98
N LEU A 71 7.24 19.88 3.63
CA LEU A 71 7.61 19.15 2.42
C LEU A 71 8.17 17.80 2.83
N ALA A 72 7.72 16.72 2.18
CA ALA A 72 8.32 15.40 2.38
C ALA A 72 8.65 14.75 1.04
N VAL A 73 9.78 14.06 1.01
CA VAL A 73 10.23 13.27 -0.13
C VAL A 73 10.69 11.91 0.38
N ASN A 74 10.18 10.85 -0.21
CA ASN A 74 10.54 9.48 0.13
C ASN A 74 11.03 8.74 -1.10
N TYR A 75 11.98 7.85 -0.87
CA TYR A 75 12.55 6.97 -1.87
C TYR A 75 12.65 5.55 -1.32
N THR A 76 12.30 4.58 -2.14
CA THR A 76 12.35 3.16 -1.80
C THR A 76 13.05 2.40 -2.92
N SER A 77 14.08 1.66 -2.55
CA SER A 77 14.61 0.60 -3.40
C SER A 77 13.74 -0.63 -3.19
N TYR A 78 12.86 -0.91 -4.15
CA TYR A 78 11.94 -2.03 -4.10
C TYR A 78 12.57 -3.28 -4.72
N LEU A 79 11.86 -4.41 -4.66
CA LEU A 79 12.35 -5.69 -5.14
C LEU A 79 12.52 -5.68 -6.67
N GLY A 80 13.47 -6.47 -7.19
CA GLY A 80 13.64 -6.67 -8.64
C GLY A 80 14.19 -5.47 -9.41
N GLY A 81 14.88 -4.54 -8.75
CA GLY A 81 15.42 -3.33 -9.39
C GLY A 81 14.39 -2.22 -9.59
N ILE A 82 13.17 -2.40 -9.07
CA ILE A 82 12.11 -1.40 -9.08
C ILE A 82 12.48 -0.27 -8.11
N SER A 83 12.28 0.97 -8.54
CA SER A 83 12.42 2.15 -7.68
C SER A 83 11.08 2.84 -7.54
N TYR A 84 10.76 3.26 -6.32
CA TYR A 84 9.50 3.91 -5.99
C TYR A 84 9.79 5.15 -5.15
N GLY A 85 9.07 6.24 -5.41
CA GLY A 85 9.23 7.48 -4.69
C GLY A 85 7.92 8.24 -4.51
N THR A 86 7.83 8.99 -3.43
CA THR A 86 6.73 9.91 -3.18
C THR A 86 7.25 11.28 -2.81
N ALA A 87 6.48 12.31 -3.13
CA ALA A 87 6.68 13.66 -2.64
C ALA A 87 5.34 14.23 -2.22
N ALA A 88 5.30 14.99 -1.13
CA ALA A 88 4.07 15.62 -0.63
C ALA A 88 4.38 16.99 -0.06
N TYR A 89 3.46 17.92 -0.25
CA TYR A 89 3.50 19.27 0.29
C TYR A 89 2.11 19.69 0.72
N ALA A 90 2.02 20.46 1.80
CA ALA A 90 0.76 21.07 2.20
C ALA A 90 0.94 22.54 2.55
N TYR A 91 -0.11 23.32 2.29
CA TYR A 91 -0.13 24.76 2.49
C TYR A 91 -1.48 25.18 3.04
N THR A 92 -1.45 26.03 4.06
CA THR A 92 -2.64 26.61 4.69
C THR A 92 -2.83 28.04 4.21
N LEU A 93 -3.93 28.28 3.48
CA LEU A 93 -4.23 29.59 2.90
C LEU A 93 -4.70 30.61 3.96
N ASP A 94 -5.53 30.17 4.90
CA ASP A 94 -5.99 30.97 6.04
C ASP A 94 -6.14 30.10 7.28
N ARG A 95 -5.90 30.68 8.46
CA ARG A 95 -5.95 30.03 9.78
C ARG A 95 -7.35 29.50 10.14
N ARG A 96 -8.37 29.84 9.36
CA ARG A 96 -9.75 29.37 9.49
C ARG A 96 -10.07 28.13 8.66
N THR A 97 -9.15 27.16 8.57
CA THR A 97 -9.37 25.75 8.13
C THR A 97 -9.23 25.39 6.64
N GLN A 98 -8.38 26.11 5.89
CA GLN A 98 -8.12 25.75 4.48
C GLN A 98 -6.68 25.28 4.25
N THR A 99 -6.38 24.06 4.71
CA THR A 99 -5.14 23.36 4.37
C THR A 99 -5.36 22.53 3.11
N PHE A 100 -4.58 22.82 2.08
CA PHE A 100 -4.54 22.05 0.84
C PHE A 100 -3.32 21.14 0.85
N HIS A 101 -3.49 19.94 0.31
CA HIS A 101 -2.42 18.98 0.14
C HIS A 101 -2.21 18.70 -1.34
N ALA A 102 -0.95 18.59 -1.76
CA ALA A 102 -0.57 18.10 -3.07
C ALA A 102 0.51 17.04 -2.91
N GLY A 103 0.37 15.90 -3.58
CA GLY A 103 1.33 14.81 -3.52
C GLY A 103 1.54 14.13 -4.85
N VAL A 104 2.69 13.51 -5.02
CA VAL A 104 3.07 12.74 -6.21
C VAL A 104 3.57 11.38 -5.75
N SER A 105 3.13 10.32 -6.43
CA SER A 105 3.69 8.97 -6.30
C SER A 105 4.21 8.53 -7.65
N TYR A 106 5.43 8.00 -7.69
CA TYR A 106 6.11 7.59 -8.91
C TYR A 106 6.73 6.21 -8.73
N ILE A 107 6.54 5.34 -9.72
CA ILE A 107 7.19 4.04 -9.80
C ILE A 107 7.95 3.93 -11.13
N ASN A 108 9.14 3.36 -11.05
CA ASN A 108 9.92 2.95 -12.21
C ASN A 108 10.23 1.47 -12.06
N TYR A 109 9.80 0.67 -13.04
CA TYR A 109 9.92 -0.78 -13.03
C TYR A 109 11.33 -1.30 -13.35
N GLY A 110 12.26 -0.41 -13.70
CA GLY A 110 13.60 -0.76 -14.14
C GLY A 110 13.65 -1.00 -15.64
N SER A 111 14.70 -1.68 -16.08
CA SER A 111 14.92 -2.06 -17.48
C SER A 111 14.80 -3.56 -17.62
N PHE A 112 14.04 -3.99 -18.63
CA PHE A 112 13.86 -5.38 -19.00
C PHE A 112 14.51 -5.64 -20.36
N ASN A 113 14.99 -6.86 -20.57
CA ASN A 113 15.46 -7.31 -21.88
C ASN A 113 14.26 -7.88 -22.65
N GLY A 114 14.00 -7.34 -23.83
CA GLY A 114 13.00 -7.85 -24.76
C GLY A 114 13.57 -8.96 -25.64
N TYR A 115 12.73 -9.96 -25.90
CA TYR A 115 12.99 -11.04 -26.84
C TYR A 115 11.73 -11.32 -27.67
N ASP A 116 11.90 -11.68 -28.94
CA ASP A 116 10.81 -12.17 -29.79
C ASP A 116 10.48 -13.65 -29.51
N GLU A 117 9.48 -14.19 -30.20
CA GLU A 117 9.03 -15.58 -30.05
C GLU A 117 10.12 -16.61 -30.43
N ASP A 118 11.06 -16.21 -31.30
CA ASP A 118 12.20 -17.02 -31.74
C ASP A 118 13.42 -16.88 -30.81
N GLY A 119 13.33 -16.04 -29.77
CA GLY A 119 14.39 -15.80 -28.78
C GLY A 119 15.45 -14.80 -29.21
N ASN A 120 15.25 -14.04 -30.29
CA ASN A 120 16.13 -12.95 -30.68
C ASN A 120 15.85 -11.71 -29.83
N SER A 121 16.91 -10.98 -29.46
CA SER A 121 16.77 -9.77 -28.64
C SER A 121 16.08 -8.65 -29.41
N THR A 122 15.02 -8.08 -28.83
CA THR A 122 14.30 -6.90 -29.38
C THR A 122 14.76 -5.58 -28.77
N GLY A 123 15.83 -5.60 -27.95
CA GLY A 123 16.37 -4.46 -27.22
C GLY A 123 15.95 -4.44 -25.76
N THR A 124 16.05 -3.28 -25.10
CA THR A 124 15.60 -3.10 -23.72
C THR A 124 14.35 -2.21 -23.68
N PHE A 125 13.41 -2.57 -22.81
CA PHE A 125 12.22 -1.77 -22.55
C PHE A 125 12.09 -1.43 -21.07
N THR A 126 11.30 -0.41 -20.77
CA THR A 126 11.05 0.08 -19.41
C THR A 126 9.58 0.43 -19.25
N GLY A 127 9.15 0.58 -17.99
CA GLY A 127 7.83 1.08 -17.65
C GLY A 127 7.91 2.00 -16.45
N ASN A 128 7.06 3.03 -16.45
CA ASN A 128 6.90 3.93 -15.33
C ASN A 128 5.46 4.40 -15.18
N GLU A 129 5.08 4.70 -13.95
CA GLU A 129 3.76 5.24 -13.65
C GLU A 129 3.90 6.39 -12.66
N VAL A 130 3.00 7.37 -12.78
CA VAL A 130 2.91 8.53 -11.92
C VAL A 130 1.47 8.79 -11.53
N ALA A 131 1.24 9.12 -10.27
CA ALA A 131 -0.02 9.61 -9.76
C ALA A 131 0.18 10.98 -9.10
N LEU A 132 -0.49 12.00 -9.61
CA LEU A 132 -0.63 13.30 -8.97
C LEU A 132 -1.88 13.26 -8.10
N SER A 133 -1.79 13.74 -6.86
CA SER A 133 -2.88 13.76 -5.89
C SER A 133 -3.07 15.16 -5.35
N PHE A 134 -4.33 15.59 -5.26
CA PHE A 134 -4.72 16.87 -4.64
C PHE A 134 -5.78 16.59 -3.59
N GLY A 135 -5.55 17.09 -2.39
CA GLY A 135 -6.32 16.74 -1.20
C GLY A 135 -6.85 17.93 -0.44
N TYR A 136 -8.02 17.74 0.17
CA TYR A 136 -8.62 18.68 1.11
C TYR A 136 -9.36 17.93 2.22
N ALA A 137 -9.34 18.48 3.43
CA ALA A 137 -10.11 17.96 4.57
C ALA A 137 -10.89 19.06 5.28
N LEU A 138 -11.99 18.66 5.88
CA LEU A 138 -12.91 19.50 6.63
C LEU A 138 -13.37 18.81 7.91
N GLN A 139 -13.60 19.61 8.94
CA GLN A 139 -14.19 19.13 10.19
C GLN A 139 -15.72 19.07 10.05
N VAL A 140 -16.34 17.98 10.47
CA VAL A 140 -17.77 17.76 10.35
C VAL A 140 -18.48 18.41 11.54
N GLY A 141 -19.20 19.52 11.31
CA GLY A 141 -20.17 20.08 12.26
C GLY A 141 -19.65 20.37 13.68
N TYR A 142 -18.42 20.86 13.83
CA TYR A 142 -17.74 21.10 15.12
C TYR A 142 -17.62 19.84 16.02
N SER A 143 -17.69 18.65 15.42
CA SER A 143 -17.46 17.38 16.12
C SER A 143 -16.01 16.94 15.99
N ASP A 144 -15.68 15.83 16.65
CA ASP A 144 -14.38 15.17 16.56
C ASP A 144 -14.21 14.32 15.29
N PHE A 145 -15.12 14.45 14.33
CA PHE A 145 -15.05 13.80 13.02
C PHE A 145 -14.49 14.75 11.96
N TYR A 146 -13.54 14.23 11.19
CA TYR A 146 -12.92 14.91 10.05
C TYR A 146 -13.13 14.07 8.80
N PHE A 147 -13.52 14.74 7.72
CA PHE A 147 -13.73 14.13 6.42
C PHE A 147 -12.73 14.72 5.43
N GLY A 148 -12.12 13.87 4.60
CA GLY A 148 -11.19 14.32 3.58
C GLY A 148 -11.40 13.61 2.25
N THR A 149 -10.96 14.27 1.18
CA THR A 149 -10.95 13.71 -0.17
C THR A 149 -9.61 13.96 -0.85
N ASN A 150 -9.16 13.01 -1.67
CA ASN A 150 -8.10 13.22 -2.66
C ASN A 150 -8.63 12.92 -4.06
N LEU A 151 -8.31 13.80 -5.01
CA LEU A 151 -8.40 13.52 -6.43
C LEU A 151 -7.02 13.08 -6.96
N LYS A 152 -6.97 11.96 -7.66
CA LYS A 152 -5.77 11.41 -8.28
C LYS A 152 -5.88 11.42 -9.80
N LEU A 153 -4.86 11.96 -10.46
CA LEU A 153 -4.63 11.83 -11.89
C LEU A 153 -3.46 10.88 -12.11
N ILE A 154 -3.71 9.81 -12.85
CA ILE A 154 -2.79 8.70 -13.02
C ILE A 154 -2.34 8.67 -14.48
N SER A 155 -1.04 8.53 -14.70
CA SER A 155 -0.47 8.28 -16.02
C SER A 155 0.47 7.09 -15.90
N SER A 156 0.24 6.09 -16.74
CA SER A 156 1.08 4.91 -16.83
C SER A 156 1.59 4.73 -18.24
N LYS A 157 2.85 4.36 -18.35
CA LYS A 157 3.50 3.96 -19.58
C LYS A 157 4.23 2.65 -19.35
N LEU A 158 3.80 1.61 -20.04
CA LEU A 158 4.41 0.29 -20.03
C LEU A 158 4.92 0.00 -21.44
N GLU A 159 6.24 0.15 -21.63
CA GLU A 159 6.88 0.07 -22.94
C GLU A 159 6.25 1.05 -23.95
N GLN A 160 5.44 0.53 -24.88
CA GLN A 160 4.75 1.29 -25.93
C GLN A 160 3.30 1.63 -25.57
N TYR A 161 2.73 0.94 -24.58
CA TYR A 161 1.36 1.13 -24.16
C TYR A 161 1.28 2.24 -23.12
N SER A 162 0.24 3.07 -23.22
CA SER A 162 0.01 4.15 -22.27
C SER A 162 -1.45 4.20 -21.84
N SER A 163 -1.68 4.60 -20.61
CA SER A 163 -3.00 4.64 -20.01
C SER A 163 -3.08 5.78 -19.01
N ILE A 164 -4.17 6.53 -19.08
CA ILE A 164 -4.48 7.63 -18.16
C ILE A 164 -5.67 7.20 -17.32
N GLY A 165 -5.59 7.40 -16.02
CA GLY A 165 -6.65 7.06 -15.07
C GLY A 165 -7.01 8.24 -14.18
N VAL A 166 -8.19 8.17 -13.59
CA VAL A 166 -8.62 9.09 -12.54
C VAL A 166 -9.17 8.29 -11.37
N ALA A 167 -8.85 8.71 -10.16
CA ALA A 167 -9.35 8.06 -8.94
C ALA A 167 -9.66 9.07 -7.84
N LEU A 168 -10.57 8.69 -6.96
CA LEU A 168 -10.91 9.42 -5.75
C LEU A 168 -10.59 8.56 -4.53
N ASP A 169 -10.00 9.19 -3.51
CA ASP A 169 -9.95 8.64 -2.17
C ASP A 169 -10.86 9.46 -1.25
N LEU A 170 -11.50 8.78 -0.32
CA LEU A 170 -12.34 9.36 0.72
C LEU A 170 -11.86 8.84 2.07
N GLY A 171 -11.75 9.74 3.04
CA GLY A 171 -11.37 9.40 4.40
C GLY A 171 -12.37 9.98 5.40
N LEU A 172 -12.68 9.22 6.43
CA LEU A 172 -13.36 9.68 7.63
C LEU A 172 -12.49 9.28 8.83
N ILE A 173 -12.17 10.23 9.70
CA ILE A 173 -11.40 9.97 10.92
C ILE A 173 -12.09 10.59 12.13
N TYR A 174 -12.15 9.83 13.21
CA TYR A 174 -12.58 10.25 14.54
C TYR A 174 -11.35 10.46 15.41
N LEU A 175 -11.26 11.61 16.07
CA LEU A 175 -10.12 12.00 16.90
C LEU A 175 -10.56 12.32 18.33
N ASP A 176 -10.29 11.42 19.26
CA ASP A 176 -10.48 11.67 20.68
C ASP A 176 -9.18 12.19 21.29
N LYS A 177 -9.14 13.50 21.58
CA LYS A 177 -7.95 14.17 22.10
C LYS A 177 -7.70 13.89 23.58
N ASP A 178 -8.73 13.52 24.34
CA ASP A 178 -8.62 13.32 25.79
C ASP A 178 -7.84 12.04 26.10
N ILE A 179 -8.10 10.97 25.33
CA ILE A 179 -7.41 9.68 25.48
C ILE A 179 -6.39 9.39 24.37
N GLY A 180 -6.18 10.35 23.46
CA GLY A 180 -5.25 10.22 22.33
C GLY A 180 -5.59 9.06 21.40
N PHE A 181 -6.88 8.79 21.18
CA PHE A 181 -7.41 7.71 20.35
C PHE A 181 -7.88 8.22 18.99
N ASN A 182 -7.47 7.54 17.93
CA ASN A 182 -7.83 7.85 16.55
C ASN A 182 -8.43 6.60 15.90
N ALA A 183 -9.55 6.76 15.19
CA ALA A 183 -10.13 5.71 14.36
C ALA A 183 -10.44 6.25 12.97
N ALA A 184 -10.01 5.56 11.92
CA ALA A 184 -10.16 5.99 10.54
C ALA A 184 -10.83 4.92 9.69
N LEU A 185 -11.77 5.33 8.83
CA LEU A 185 -12.29 4.54 7.72
C LEU A 185 -11.87 5.22 6.42
N VAL A 186 -11.23 4.47 5.53
CA VAL A 186 -10.71 5.00 4.27
C VAL A 186 -11.20 4.14 3.12
N VAL A 187 -11.65 4.80 2.06
CA VAL A 187 -12.07 4.21 0.80
C VAL A 187 -11.16 4.79 -0.28
N ARG A 188 -10.29 3.97 -0.87
CA ARG A 188 -9.22 4.40 -1.78
C ARG A 188 -9.46 3.90 -3.18
N ASN A 189 -8.95 4.67 -4.14
CA ASN A 189 -8.89 4.33 -5.56
C ASN A 189 -10.26 4.07 -6.21
N VAL A 190 -11.29 4.82 -5.82
CA VAL A 190 -12.59 4.79 -6.50
C VAL A 190 -12.46 5.53 -7.83
N GLY A 191 -12.44 4.82 -8.95
CA GLY A 191 -12.18 5.46 -10.24
C GLY A 191 -12.19 4.50 -11.42
N THR A 192 -11.68 4.99 -12.56
CA THR A 192 -11.66 4.26 -13.83
C THR A 192 -10.49 4.72 -14.72
N GLN A 193 -10.17 3.91 -15.73
CA GLN A 193 -9.27 4.31 -16.81
C GLN A 193 -10.00 5.28 -17.75
N ILE A 194 -9.38 6.41 -18.04
CA ILE A 194 -9.81 7.34 -19.10
C ILE A 194 -9.35 6.81 -20.46
N THR A 195 -8.10 6.33 -20.54
CA THR A 195 -7.57 5.63 -21.70
C THR A 195 -7.03 4.27 -21.29
N THR A 196 -7.24 3.26 -22.12
CA THR A 196 -6.87 1.86 -21.87
C THR A 196 -5.59 1.51 -22.61
N TYR A 197 -4.83 0.51 -22.14
CA TYR A 197 -3.62 0.05 -22.84
C TYR A 197 -3.93 -0.65 -24.16
N ALA A 198 -5.00 -1.46 -24.21
CA ALA A 198 -5.34 -2.32 -25.34
C ALA A 198 -6.86 -2.49 -25.47
N ASP A 199 -7.61 -1.38 -25.49
CA ASP A 199 -9.08 -1.31 -25.61
C ASP A 199 -9.90 -2.09 -24.56
N LEU A 200 -9.25 -2.65 -23.56
CA LEU A 200 -9.86 -3.32 -22.41
C LEU A 200 -9.83 -2.38 -21.20
N ASN A 201 -10.99 -2.12 -20.63
CA ASN A 201 -11.10 -1.36 -19.38
C ASN A 201 -10.88 -2.31 -18.19
N GLU A 202 -9.80 -2.06 -17.46
CA GLU A 202 -9.39 -2.79 -16.26
C GLU A 202 -9.79 -2.01 -15.01
N ARG A 203 -10.10 -2.75 -13.94
CA ARG A 203 -10.50 -2.15 -12.68
C ARG A 203 -9.29 -1.54 -11.97
N LEU A 204 -9.52 -0.44 -11.26
CA LEU A 204 -8.54 0.15 -10.34
C LEU A 204 -8.43 -0.69 -9.06
N PRO A 205 -7.33 -0.55 -8.29
CA PRO A 205 -7.08 -1.37 -7.11
C PRO A 205 -7.83 -0.78 -5.91
N PHE A 206 -9.16 -0.85 -5.99
CA PHE A 206 -10.10 -0.36 -5.00
C PHE A 206 -9.86 -0.99 -3.63
N GLU A 207 -9.83 -0.18 -2.59
CA GLU A 207 -9.55 -0.63 -1.23
C GLU A 207 -10.46 0.06 -0.21
N ILE A 208 -11.07 -0.71 0.69
CA ILE A 208 -11.69 -0.23 1.92
C ILE A 208 -10.81 -0.70 3.08
N ALA A 209 -10.44 0.22 3.96
CA ALA A 209 -9.63 -0.10 5.13
C ALA A 209 -10.10 0.65 6.36
N PHE A 210 -9.91 0.03 7.52
CA PHE A 210 -10.19 0.61 8.81
C PHE A 210 -8.91 0.61 9.66
N GLY A 211 -8.64 1.70 10.37
CA GLY A 211 -7.47 1.82 11.24
C GLY A 211 -7.85 2.36 12.61
N MET A 212 -7.17 1.89 13.64
CA MET A 212 -7.24 2.42 15.00
C MET A 212 -5.84 2.65 15.54
N SER A 213 -5.68 3.68 16.35
CA SER A 213 -4.46 3.87 17.14
C SER A 213 -4.74 4.64 18.40
N GLN A 214 -3.97 4.36 19.45
CA GLN A 214 -4.06 5.12 20.69
C GLN A 214 -2.68 5.34 21.29
N LYS A 215 -2.44 6.57 21.77
CA LYS A 215 -1.28 6.87 22.61
C LYS A 215 -1.59 6.42 24.04
N LEU A 216 -0.73 5.59 24.62
CA LEU A 216 -0.89 5.13 25.99
C LEU A 216 -0.63 6.28 26.97
N GLU A 217 -1.43 6.33 28.04
CA GLU A 217 -1.23 7.29 29.12
C GLU A 217 0.07 6.96 29.88
N ASN A 218 0.85 7.98 30.23
CA ASN A 218 2.11 7.86 31.00
C ASN A 218 3.23 7.04 30.35
N VAL A 219 3.03 6.51 29.14
CA VAL A 219 4.02 5.73 28.40
C VAL A 219 4.16 6.30 26.98
N PRO A 220 5.39 6.55 26.49
CA PRO A 220 5.60 7.15 25.18
C PRO A 220 5.42 6.11 24.05
N ILE A 221 4.30 5.39 24.03
CA ILE A 221 3.99 4.35 23.05
C ILE A 221 2.62 4.65 22.44
N ARG A 222 2.54 4.62 21.10
CA ARG A 222 1.29 4.59 20.35
C ARG A 222 1.18 3.24 19.65
N TRP A 223 0.11 2.51 19.91
CA TRP A 223 -0.18 1.27 19.17
C TRP A 223 -1.06 1.58 17.96
N HIS A 224 -0.93 0.77 16.92
CA HIS A 224 -1.69 0.85 15.68
C HIS A 224 -2.23 -0.53 15.31
N VAL A 225 -3.49 -0.57 14.90
CA VAL A 225 -4.13 -1.74 14.32
C VAL A 225 -4.83 -1.29 13.04
N THR A 226 -4.54 -1.96 11.92
CA THR A 226 -5.20 -1.71 10.65
C THR A 226 -5.84 -2.99 10.15
N LEU A 227 -7.08 -2.88 9.65
CA LEU A 227 -7.76 -3.89 8.87
C LEU A 227 -7.79 -3.43 7.41
N GLU A 228 -7.03 -4.08 6.53
CA GLU A 228 -6.91 -3.73 5.11
C GLU A 228 -7.82 -4.58 4.22
N ASN A 229 -8.18 -4.08 3.03
CA ASN A 229 -8.99 -4.77 2.03
C ASN A 229 -10.30 -5.39 2.56
N LEU A 230 -11.05 -4.65 3.38
CA LEU A 230 -12.29 -5.11 4.01
C LEU A 230 -13.37 -5.56 3.02
N GLN A 231 -13.31 -5.11 1.77
CA GLN A 231 -14.22 -5.48 0.68
C GLN A 231 -13.97 -6.87 0.10
N GLU A 232 -12.80 -7.47 0.33
CA GLU A 232 -12.38 -8.72 -0.33
C GLU A 232 -12.43 -9.90 0.65
N TRP A 233 -13.43 -10.77 0.50
CA TRP A 233 -13.59 -11.96 1.32
C TRP A 233 -13.90 -13.19 0.46
N PRO A 234 -13.10 -14.27 0.50
CA PRO A 234 -11.83 -14.44 1.23
C PRO A 234 -10.65 -13.71 0.57
N ILE A 235 -9.75 -13.13 1.37
CA ILE A 235 -8.51 -12.49 0.88
C ILE A 235 -7.36 -13.49 0.67
N ALA A 236 -7.42 -14.64 1.34
CA ALA A 236 -6.36 -15.63 1.30
C ALA A 236 -6.59 -16.65 0.19
N VAL A 237 -5.57 -16.84 -0.64
CA VAL A 237 -5.54 -17.87 -1.69
C VAL A 237 -4.76 -19.08 -1.16
N PRO A 238 -5.25 -20.32 -1.31
CA PRO A 238 -4.50 -21.52 -0.94
C PRO A 238 -3.17 -21.57 -1.70
N ASN A 239 -2.06 -21.77 -0.98
CA ASN A 239 -0.74 -21.83 -1.59
C ASN A 239 -0.51 -23.21 -2.22
N PRO A 240 -0.32 -23.33 -3.55
CA PRO A 240 -0.10 -24.62 -4.21
C PRO A 240 1.14 -25.37 -3.67
N ALA A 241 2.16 -24.63 -3.22
CA ALA A 241 3.39 -25.21 -2.66
C ALA A 241 3.19 -25.86 -1.27
N ARG A 242 2.01 -25.71 -0.65
CA ARG A 242 1.65 -26.32 0.64
C ARG A 242 0.65 -27.47 0.50
N THR A 243 0.36 -27.88 -0.72
CA THR A 243 -0.54 -29.00 -0.98
C THR A 243 0.10 -30.28 -0.45
N THR A 244 -0.62 -31.00 0.42
CA THR A 244 -0.18 -32.30 0.92
C THR A 244 -0.84 -33.41 0.12
N SER A 245 -0.06 -34.44 -0.20
CA SER A 245 -0.55 -35.64 -0.86
C SER A 245 -0.66 -36.77 0.16
N ASP A 246 -1.81 -37.42 0.23
CA ASP A 246 -1.95 -38.65 1.00
C ASP A 246 -1.24 -39.83 0.29
N LEU A 247 -1.09 -40.95 1.01
CA LEU A 247 -0.48 -42.17 0.47
C LEU A 247 -1.31 -42.81 -0.67
N SER A 248 -2.55 -42.33 -0.87
CA SER A 248 -3.48 -42.76 -1.92
C SER A 248 -3.49 -41.82 -3.13
N GLY A 249 -2.65 -40.78 -3.14
CA GLY A 249 -2.53 -39.81 -4.22
C GLY A 249 -3.58 -38.69 -4.22
N ASN A 250 -4.44 -38.57 -3.19
CA ASN A 250 -5.35 -37.43 -3.06
C ASN A 250 -4.58 -36.22 -2.55
N GLN A 251 -4.76 -35.09 -3.24
CA GLN A 251 -4.19 -33.81 -2.85
C GLN A 251 -5.18 -33.04 -1.98
N SER A 252 -4.74 -32.59 -0.81
CA SER A 252 -5.52 -31.69 0.05
C SER A 252 -4.89 -30.30 0.07
N SER A 253 -5.67 -29.31 -0.34
CA SER A 253 -5.28 -27.91 -0.26
C SER A 253 -5.52 -27.34 1.13
N GLU A 254 -4.73 -26.33 1.49
CA GLU A 254 -4.86 -25.60 2.75
C GLU A 254 -6.28 -25.01 2.88
N LYS A 255 -7.00 -25.38 3.95
CA LYS A 255 -8.29 -24.76 4.30
C LYS A 255 -8.06 -23.62 5.28
N ILE A 256 -8.30 -22.40 4.83
CA ILE A 256 -8.14 -21.20 5.65
C ILE A 256 -9.52 -20.83 6.23
N GLY A 257 -9.69 -21.03 7.53
CA GLY A 257 -10.93 -20.68 8.24
C GLY A 257 -11.12 -19.17 8.40
N PHE A 258 -12.28 -18.77 8.93
CA PHE A 258 -12.66 -17.36 9.13
C PHE A 258 -11.61 -16.55 9.91
N LEU A 259 -11.11 -17.09 11.04
CA LEU A 259 -10.06 -16.42 11.83
C LEU A 259 -8.75 -16.24 11.04
N GLY A 260 -8.40 -17.19 10.18
CA GLY A 260 -7.24 -17.07 9.30
C GLY A 260 -7.40 -15.94 8.28
N GLN A 261 -8.62 -15.72 7.77
CA GLN A 261 -8.93 -14.58 6.91
C GLN A 261 -8.83 -13.25 7.69
N VAL A 262 -9.48 -13.14 8.86
CA VAL A 262 -9.41 -11.94 9.73
C VAL A 262 -7.97 -11.54 10.05
N ILE A 263 -7.14 -12.52 10.45
CA ILE A 263 -5.73 -12.28 10.76
C ILE A 263 -4.99 -11.72 9.55
N ARG A 264 -5.25 -12.22 8.34
CA ARG A 264 -4.64 -11.70 7.10
C ARG A 264 -5.13 -10.31 6.72
N HIS A 265 -6.32 -9.89 7.12
CA HIS A 265 -6.71 -8.49 7.00
C HIS A 265 -5.98 -7.59 8.00
N THR A 266 -5.33 -8.14 9.03
CA THR A 266 -4.77 -7.36 10.15
C THR A 266 -3.32 -6.95 9.91
N ILE A 267 -3.00 -5.72 10.29
CA ILE A 267 -1.63 -5.19 10.45
C ILE A 267 -1.55 -4.59 11.85
N VAL A 268 -0.45 -4.86 12.55
CA VAL A 268 -0.19 -4.26 13.87
C VAL A 268 1.12 -3.49 13.85
N GLY A 269 1.15 -2.38 14.58
CA GLY A 269 2.33 -1.53 14.70
C GLY A 269 2.42 -0.86 16.07
N ALA A 270 3.64 -0.49 16.46
CA ALA A 270 3.91 0.29 17.64
C ALA A 270 4.94 1.38 17.32
N GLU A 271 4.63 2.61 17.71
CA GLU A 271 5.51 3.77 17.63
C GLU A 271 5.93 4.18 19.05
N ILE A 272 7.24 4.16 19.30
CA ILE A 272 7.86 4.56 20.56
C ILE A 272 8.40 5.99 20.38
N PHE A 273 8.12 6.83 21.37
CA PHE A 273 8.37 8.28 21.40
C PHE A 273 7.72 9.04 20.24
N PRO A 274 6.41 8.88 19.95
CA PRO A 274 5.77 9.47 18.75
C PRO A 274 5.97 10.99 18.61
N GLU A 275 6.00 11.73 19.72
CA GLU A 275 6.18 13.19 19.75
C GLU A 275 7.65 13.62 19.88
N GLY A 276 8.56 12.66 20.03
CA GLY A 276 9.98 12.92 20.23
C GLY A 276 10.71 13.36 18.97
N GLY A 277 11.91 13.92 19.18
CA GLY A 277 12.89 14.11 18.11
C GLY A 277 13.45 12.79 17.58
N PHE A 278 13.43 11.73 18.40
CA PHE A 278 13.80 10.37 18.01
C PHE A 278 12.58 9.46 18.12
N ASN A 279 12.33 8.64 17.09
CA ASN A 279 11.24 7.67 17.08
C ASN A 279 11.77 6.28 16.72
N ILE A 280 11.23 5.25 17.37
CA ILE A 280 11.42 3.85 16.97
C ILE A 280 10.04 3.29 16.59
N ARG A 281 9.98 2.57 15.48
CA ARG A 281 8.74 1.97 14.98
C ARG A 281 8.95 0.51 14.66
N LEU A 282 7.99 -0.31 15.05
CA LEU A 282 7.96 -1.74 14.79
C LEU A 282 6.58 -2.11 14.25
N GLY A 283 6.52 -3.07 13.34
CA GLY A 283 5.27 -3.51 12.76
C GLY A 283 5.31 -4.91 12.19
N TYR A 284 4.12 -5.50 12.07
CA TYR A 284 3.92 -6.81 11.50
C TYR A 284 2.67 -6.83 10.62
N ASN A 285 2.86 -7.16 9.35
CA ASN A 285 1.76 -7.45 8.42
C ASN A 285 1.56 -8.97 8.34
N PHE A 286 0.41 -9.43 8.80
CA PHE A 286 0.11 -10.86 8.90
C PHE A 286 -0.11 -11.50 7.52
N ARG A 287 -0.77 -10.83 6.57
CA ARG A 287 -0.91 -11.32 5.19
C ARG A 287 0.43 -11.46 4.50
N ARG A 288 1.26 -10.41 4.53
CA ARG A 288 2.61 -10.44 3.97
C ARG A 288 3.45 -11.55 4.62
N GLY A 289 3.32 -11.71 5.94
CA GLY A 289 3.93 -12.80 6.68
C GLY A 289 3.53 -14.16 6.12
N GLU A 290 2.24 -14.42 5.92
CA GLU A 290 1.76 -15.73 5.48
C GLU A 290 1.90 -16.01 3.97
N ASP A 291 1.70 -15.00 3.12
CA ASP A 291 1.76 -15.13 1.65
C ASP A 291 3.20 -15.35 1.18
N LEU A 292 4.16 -14.65 1.79
CA LEU A 292 5.57 -14.72 1.43
C LEU A 292 6.37 -15.73 2.27
N ARG A 293 5.67 -16.59 3.04
CA ARG A 293 6.28 -17.66 3.82
C ARG A 293 6.69 -18.81 2.92
N ILE A 294 8.00 -19.06 2.87
CA ILE A 294 8.61 -20.23 2.24
C ILE A 294 8.49 -21.42 3.19
N VAL A 295 8.08 -22.58 2.67
CA VAL A 295 7.96 -23.83 3.44
C VAL A 295 9.35 -24.26 3.91
N ASP A 296 9.42 -24.86 5.11
CA ASP A 296 10.67 -25.34 5.73
C ASP A 296 11.74 -24.29 6.03
N GLN A 297 11.40 -22.99 5.99
CA GLN A 297 12.32 -21.90 6.33
C GLN A 297 11.75 -20.99 7.43
N ARG A 298 12.63 -20.46 8.28
CA ARG A 298 12.23 -19.48 9.30
C ARG A 298 11.76 -18.19 8.64
N ASN A 299 10.51 -17.83 8.91
CA ASN A 299 9.84 -16.73 8.23
C ASN A 299 9.78 -15.46 9.07
N PHE A 300 10.16 -14.34 8.46
CA PHE A 300 10.08 -12.99 9.03
C PHE A 300 9.55 -11.97 8.02
N SER A 301 8.92 -12.42 6.94
CA SER A 301 8.41 -11.62 5.82
C SER A 301 7.32 -10.61 6.20
N GLY A 302 6.76 -10.72 7.40
CA GLY A 302 5.79 -9.75 7.92
C GLY A 302 6.42 -8.58 8.66
N LEU A 303 7.67 -8.71 9.14
CA LEU A 303 8.29 -7.75 10.07
C LEU A 303 8.85 -6.52 9.36
N SER A 304 8.65 -5.38 10.00
CA SER A 304 9.25 -4.10 9.64
C SER A 304 9.72 -3.36 10.87
N ALA A 305 10.85 -2.64 10.73
CA ALA A 305 11.40 -1.81 11.77
C ALA A 305 11.95 -0.52 11.16
N GLY A 306 11.77 0.60 11.85
CA GLY A 306 12.23 1.90 11.39
C GLY A 306 12.61 2.83 12.52
N ILE A 307 13.43 3.81 12.17
CA ILE A 307 13.87 4.88 13.06
C ILE A 307 13.66 6.23 12.40
N SER A 308 13.49 7.26 13.21
CA SER A 308 13.49 8.64 12.71
C SER A 308 14.20 9.57 13.67
N VAL A 309 14.91 10.55 13.10
CA VAL A 309 15.66 11.57 13.84
C VAL A 309 15.29 12.94 13.28
N LYS A 310 14.81 13.84 14.14
CA LYS A 310 14.60 15.26 13.84
C LYS A 310 15.85 16.04 14.21
N MET A 311 16.37 16.76 13.23
CA MET A 311 17.48 17.71 13.35
C MET A 311 17.00 19.07 12.84
N ASN A 312 16.71 19.99 13.76
CA ASN A 312 16.16 21.31 13.44
C ASN A 312 14.86 21.18 12.61
N LYS A 313 14.82 21.79 11.42
CA LYS A 313 13.69 21.75 10.47
C LYS A 313 13.63 20.48 9.62
N MET A 314 14.61 19.57 9.74
CA MET A 314 14.67 18.35 8.93
C MET A 314 14.40 17.12 9.80
N ARG A 315 13.68 16.15 9.26
CA ARG A 315 13.50 14.83 9.86
C ARG A 315 13.90 13.76 8.86
N PHE A 316 14.88 12.96 9.26
CA PHE A 316 15.34 11.80 8.51
C PHE A 316 14.64 10.56 9.02
N SER A 317 14.08 9.78 8.10
CA SER A 317 13.38 8.53 8.40
C SER A 317 14.00 7.40 7.60
N TYR A 318 14.27 6.29 8.28
CA TYR A 318 14.77 5.07 7.65
C TYR A 318 13.93 3.89 8.11
N THR A 319 13.64 2.97 7.20
CA THR A 319 12.91 1.75 7.52
C THR A 319 13.41 0.57 6.72
N HIS A 320 13.53 -0.55 7.41
CA HIS A 320 13.82 -1.84 6.82
C HIS A 320 12.57 -2.73 6.93
N ALA A 321 12.06 -3.17 5.80
CA ALA A 321 10.97 -4.14 5.73
C ALA A 321 11.48 -5.43 5.07
N LYS A 322 11.26 -6.55 5.76
CA LYS A 322 11.63 -7.87 5.25
C LYS A 322 10.46 -8.44 4.48
N TYR A 323 10.64 -8.80 3.21
CA TYR A 323 9.58 -9.35 2.35
C TYR A 323 9.73 -10.85 2.13
N THR A 324 10.94 -11.35 1.93
CA THR A 324 11.24 -12.78 1.85
C THR A 324 12.59 -13.06 2.49
N SER A 325 13.04 -14.31 2.52
CA SER A 325 14.42 -14.61 2.93
C SER A 325 15.47 -14.03 1.95
N ALA A 326 15.09 -13.79 0.68
CA ALA A 326 15.98 -13.33 -0.37
C ALA A 326 15.79 -11.85 -0.75
N GLY A 327 14.74 -11.19 -0.21
CA GLY A 327 14.35 -9.85 -0.62
C GLY A 327 13.92 -8.98 0.56
N ASN A 328 14.60 -7.85 0.71
CA ASN A 328 14.25 -6.79 1.65
C ASN A 328 14.04 -5.48 0.89
N SER A 329 13.29 -4.56 1.47
CA SER A 329 13.17 -3.20 0.94
C SER A 329 13.56 -2.18 2.00
N ASN A 330 14.33 -1.19 1.57
CA ASN A 330 14.77 -0.09 2.41
C ASN A 330 14.06 1.19 1.94
N PHE A 331 13.44 1.86 2.90
CA PHE A 331 12.72 3.10 2.70
C PHE A 331 13.51 4.23 3.34
N PHE A 332 13.72 5.30 2.57
CA PHE A 332 14.39 6.52 2.99
C PHE A 332 13.39 7.66 2.86
N GLY A 333 13.33 8.52 3.86
CA GLY A 333 12.43 9.67 3.86
C GLY A 333 13.11 10.88 4.46
N LEU A 334 12.87 12.02 3.84
CA LEU A 334 13.27 13.32 4.31
C LEU A 334 12.01 14.17 4.40
N GLN A 335 11.75 14.70 5.58
CA GLN A 335 10.74 15.72 5.79
C GLN A 335 11.40 17.03 6.21
N ILE A 336 10.92 18.13 5.65
CA ILE A 336 11.48 19.47 5.80
C ILE A 336 10.33 20.41 6.17
N ASP A 337 10.50 21.11 7.27
CA ASP A 337 9.70 22.26 7.66
C ASP A 337 10.26 23.52 6.97
N LEU A 338 9.47 24.17 6.12
CA LEU A 338 9.90 25.32 5.34
C LEU A 338 9.65 26.67 6.04
N GLN A 339 9.00 26.68 7.22
CA GLN A 339 8.77 27.89 8.02
C GLN A 339 9.99 28.30 8.82
#